data_AF-A0A6P1NMR5-F1
#
_entry.id   AF-A0A6P1NMR5-F1
#
_cell.length_a   1.000
_cell.length_b   1.000
_cell.length_c   1.000
_cell.angle_alpha   90.00
_cell.angle_beta   90.00
_cell.angle_gamma   90.00
#
_symmetry.space_group_name_H-M   'P 1'
#
loop_
_entity.id
_entity.type
_entity.pdbx_description
1 polymer ?
#
loop_
_entity_poly.entity_id
_entity_poly.type
_entity_poly.pdbx_seq_one_letter_code
_entity_poly.pdbx_strand_id
1 'polypeptide(L)'
;MSTVYVVGLAVVVLSLLLSRLLVPGLPPKRLATQLTTVDLGLTAAGLAGLILHCASMFFEPLVSVIPGSEAVITQINAMGPASVTWYAVPSLLLLAGLRRENKAVTALLAAALLTVGMTMYNGAALWIHLAAVFAAVAVTSAILLLLTRPPRRA
;
A
#
# COMPACT_ATOMS: atom_id res chain seq x y z
N MET A 1 17.48 -5.88 -0.67
CA MET A 1 16.97 -4.52 -1.01
C MET A 1 18.07 -3.51 -0.68
N SER A 2 18.32 -2.49 -1.52
CA SER A 2 19.40 -1.53 -1.24
C SER A 2 18.98 -0.51 -0.18
N THR A 3 19.94 -0.03 0.62
CA THR A 3 19.70 1.03 1.62
C THR A 3 19.18 2.30 0.96
N VAL A 4 19.71 2.64 -0.22
CA VAL A 4 19.27 3.79 -1.04
C VAL A 4 17.78 3.70 -1.38
N TYR A 5 17.26 2.51 -1.70
CA TYR A 5 15.84 2.33 -2.02
C TYR A 5 14.95 2.62 -0.79
N VAL A 6 15.30 2.05 0.37
CA VAL A 6 14.55 2.24 1.61
C VAL A 6 14.57 3.70 2.03
N VAL A 7 15.74 4.35 1.98
CA VAL A 7 15.90 5.76 2.30
C VAL A 7 15.09 6.64 1.33
N GLY A 8 15.16 6.38 0.02
CA GLY A 8 14.39 7.13 -0.97
C GLY A 8 12.88 7.02 -0.74
N LEU A 9 12.38 5.83 -0.44
CA LEU A 9 10.97 5.61 -0.14
C LEU A 9 10.55 6.34 1.14
N ALA A 10 11.37 6.24 2.19
CA ALA A 10 11.15 6.95 3.44
C ALA A 10 11.12 8.47 3.23
N VAL A 11 12.06 9.02 2.45
CA VAL A 11 12.09 10.46 2.12
C VAL A 11 10.82 10.89 1.41
N VAL A 12 10.32 10.13 0.43
CA VAL A 12 9.06 10.45 -0.26
C VAL A 12 7.89 10.46 0.71
N VAL A 13 7.72 9.40 1.50
CA VAL A 13 6.61 9.28 2.46
C VAL A 13 6.69 10.39 3.53
N LEU A 14 7.88 10.64 4.07
CA LEU A 14 8.12 11.71 5.05
C LEU A 14 7.86 13.08 4.44
N SER A 15 8.27 13.33 3.20
CA SER A 15 8.02 14.61 2.52
C SER A 15 6.52 14.83 2.30
N LEU A 16 5.77 13.78 1.92
CA LEU A 16 4.31 13.84 1.81
C LEU A 16 3.68 14.12 3.18
N LEU A 17 4.13 13.45 4.24
CA LEU A 17 3.65 13.69 5.60
C LEU A 17 3.95 15.11 6.07
N LEU A 18 5.18 15.59 5.87
CA LEU A 18 5.61 16.94 6.23
C LEU A 18 4.82 17.97 5.45
N SER A 19 4.58 17.76 4.15
CA SER A 19 3.75 18.67 3.35
C SER A 19 2.33 18.77 3.91
N ARG A 20 1.72 17.65 4.31
CA ARG A 20 0.40 17.64 4.96
C ARG A 20 0.40 18.40 6.28
N LEU A 21 1.47 18.30 7.07
CA LEU A 21 1.57 18.95 8.39
C LEU A 21 1.90 20.44 8.29
N LEU A 22 2.75 20.83 7.34
CA LEU A 22 3.28 22.18 7.22
C LEU A 22 2.43 23.10 6.34
N VAL A 23 1.68 22.57 5.38
CA VAL A 23 0.88 23.38 4.45
C VAL A 23 -0.56 23.52 4.97
N PRO A 24 -0.96 24.71 5.46
CA PRO A 24 -2.31 24.94 5.93
C PRO A 24 -3.28 24.83 4.74
N GLY A 25 -4.23 23.91 4.82
CA GLY A 25 -5.24 23.70 3.77
C GLY A 25 -5.08 22.42 2.94
N LEU A 26 -4.03 21.63 3.18
CA LEU A 26 -3.99 20.23 2.75
C LEU A 26 -4.73 19.34 3.76
N PRO A 27 -5.57 18.38 3.30
CA PRO A 27 -5.94 18.12 1.91
C PRO A 27 -6.98 19.15 1.39
N PRO A 28 -6.91 19.57 0.11
CA PRO A 28 -7.74 20.65 -0.43
C PRO A 28 -9.21 20.25 -0.44
N LYS A 29 -10.09 21.13 0.09
CA LYS A 29 -11.53 20.83 0.30
C LYS A 29 -12.28 20.30 -0.93
N ARG A 30 -11.83 20.63 -2.15
CA ARG A 30 -12.47 20.21 -3.40
C ARG A 30 -12.10 18.79 -3.86
N LEU A 31 -10.93 18.30 -3.44
CA LEU A 31 -10.43 16.97 -3.82
C LEU A 31 -10.45 15.99 -2.64
N ALA A 32 -10.57 16.51 -1.42
CA ALA A 32 -10.47 15.70 -0.22
C ALA A 32 -11.77 14.91 0.03
N THR A 33 -11.71 13.59 -0.09
CA THR A 33 -12.85 12.71 0.19
C THR A 33 -12.87 12.35 1.67
N GLN A 34 -14.06 12.43 2.29
CA GLN A 34 -14.24 12.00 3.67
C GLN A 34 -14.50 10.49 3.71
N LEU A 35 -13.64 9.75 4.42
CA LEU A 35 -13.82 8.31 4.60
C LEU A 35 -14.89 8.03 5.66
N THR A 36 -15.66 6.96 5.46
CA THR A 36 -16.48 6.39 6.55
C THR A 36 -15.61 5.51 7.45
N THR A 37 -16.11 5.15 8.63
CA THR A 37 -15.43 4.20 9.52
C THR A 37 -15.22 2.83 8.87
N VAL A 38 -16.19 2.37 8.07
CA VAL A 38 -16.08 1.12 7.29
C VAL A 38 -14.98 1.23 6.23
N ASP A 39 -14.98 2.33 5.49
CA ASP A 39 -13.98 2.58 4.44
C ASP A 39 -12.56 2.68 5.06
N LEU A 40 -12.43 3.35 6.20
CA LEU A 40 -11.18 3.39 6.97
C LEU A 40 -10.73 2.00 7.43
N GLY A 41 -11.66 1.17 7.92
CA GLY A 41 -11.38 -0.21 8.32
C GLY A 41 -10.88 -1.07 7.15
N LEU A 42 -11.53 -0.97 5.99
CA LEU A 42 -11.12 -1.66 4.77
C LEU A 42 -9.74 -1.20 4.27
N THR A 43 -9.50 0.12 4.25
CA THR A 43 -8.20 0.70 3.89
C THR A 43 -7.10 0.26 4.85
N ALA A 44 -7.35 0.29 6.15
CA ALA A 44 -6.39 -0.14 7.17
C ALA A 44 -6.08 -1.64 7.07
N ALA A 45 -7.10 -2.48 6.90
CA ALA A 45 -6.93 -3.92 6.72
C ALA A 45 -6.16 -4.25 5.43
N GLY A 46 -6.50 -3.57 4.32
CA GLY A 46 -5.80 -3.72 3.04
C GLY A 46 -4.33 -3.29 3.12
N LEU A 47 -4.04 -2.15 3.73
CA LEU A 47 -2.67 -1.70 3.96
C LEU A 47 -1.90 -2.66 4.85
N ALA A 48 -2.48 -3.08 5.98
CA ALA A 48 -1.82 -4.00 6.91
C ALA A 48 -1.50 -5.34 6.22
N GLY A 49 -2.44 -5.88 5.44
CA GLY A 49 -2.22 -7.11 4.67
C GLY A 49 -1.13 -6.96 3.62
N LEU A 50 -1.10 -5.85 2.87
CA LEU A 50 -0.04 -5.58 1.88
C LEU A 50 1.32 -5.36 2.54
N ILE A 51 1.37 -4.66 3.68
CA ILE A 51 2.60 -4.48 4.46
C ILE A 51 3.11 -5.84 4.94
N LEU A 52 2.24 -6.69 5.48
CA LEU A 52 2.60 -8.03 5.91
C LEU A 52 3.12 -8.88 4.74
N HIS A 53 2.46 -8.82 3.59
CA HIS A 53 2.87 -9.50 2.38
C HIS A 53 4.29 -9.08 1.94
N CYS A 54 4.50 -7.77 1.78
CA CYS A 54 5.81 -7.22 1.39
C CYS A 54 6.89 -7.47 2.45
N ALA A 55 6.56 -7.36 3.74
CA ALA A 55 7.50 -7.61 4.83
C ALA A 55 7.93 -9.07 4.88
N SER A 56 7.01 -10.01 4.65
CA SER A 56 7.32 -11.45 4.63
C SER A 56 8.29 -11.79 3.48
N MET A 57 8.19 -11.11 2.34
CA MET A 57 9.09 -11.32 1.20
C MET A 57 10.46 -10.65 1.35
N PHE A 58 10.49 -9.37 1.74
CA PHE A 58 11.71 -8.57 1.69
C PHE A 58 12.43 -8.43 3.04
N PHE A 59 11.72 -8.70 4.13
CA PHE A 59 12.16 -8.48 5.51
C PHE A 59 11.80 -9.69 6.40
N GLU A 60 11.90 -10.90 5.86
CA GLU A 60 11.56 -12.14 6.58
C GLU A 60 12.13 -12.22 8.02
N PRO A 61 13.40 -11.84 8.30
CA PRO A 61 13.93 -11.86 9.67
C PRO A 61 13.17 -10.96 10.67
N LEU A 62 12.48 -9.92 10.18
CA LEU A 62 11.66 -9.04 11.02
C LEU A 62 10.26 -9.60 11.26
N VAL A 63 9.77 -10.49 10.39
CA VAL A 63 8.42 -11.09 10.51
C VAL A 63 8.49 -12.43 11.26
N SER A 64 9.58 -13.18 11.11
CA SER A 64 9.77 -14.49 11.75
C SER A 64 9.84 -14.42 13.28
N VAL A 65 10.13 -13.27 13.86
CA VAL A 65 10.09 -13.06 15.33
C VAL A 65 8.66 -13.03 15.89
N ILE A 66 7.65 -12.88 15.03
CA ILE A 66 6.24 -12.84 15.44
C ILE A 66 5.74 -14.28 15.63
N PRO A 67 5.27 -14.67 16.83
CA PRO A 67 4.78 -16.03 17.06
C PRO A 67 3.65 -16.40 16.09
N GLY A 68 3.79 -17.54 15.40
CA GLY A 68 2.79 -18.05 14.45
C GLY A 68 2.88 -17.50 13.03
N SER A 69 3.90 -16.69 12.69
CA SER A 69 4.07 -16.13 11.34
C SER A 69 4.66 -17.11 10.31
N GLU A 70 5.27 -18.22 10.74
CA GLU A 70 5.96 -19.17 9.86
C GLU A 70 5.08 -19.69 8.70
N ALA A 71 3.83 -20.07 9.00
CA ALA A 71 2.90 -20.56 7.99
C ALA A 71 2.58 -19.48 6.93
N VAL A 72 2.44 -18.23 7.37
CA VAL A 72 2.14 -17.08 6.50
C VAL A 72 3.33 -16.75 5.62
N ILE A 73 4.53 -16.67 6.21
CA ILE A 73 5.80 -16.46 5.48
C ILE A 73 5.98 -17.53 4.41
N THR A 74 5.80 -18.81 4.79
CA THR A 74 5.95 -19.94 3.87
C THR A 74 4.96 -19.85 2.70
N GLN A 75 3.69 -19.53 2.98
CA GLN A 75 2.65 -19.40 1.94
C GLN A 75 2.94 -18.25 0.97
N ILE A 76 3.45 -17.12 1.46
CA ILE A 76 3.80 -15.95 0.66
C ILE A 76 5.05 -16.24 -0.17
N ASN A 77 6.11 -16.74 0.46
CA ASN A 77 7.41 -16.96 -0.21
C ASN A 77 7.37 -18.15 -1.17
N ALA A 78 6.39 -19.05 -1.05
CA ALA A 78 6.16 -20.13 -2.02
C ALA A 78 5.71 -19.64 -3.40
N MET A 79 5.34 -18.35 -3.55
CA MET A 79 4.95 -17.75 -4.84
C MET A 79 3.80 -18.47 -5.58
N GLY A 80 3.03 -19.29 -4.86
CA GLY A 80 1.91 -20.06 -5.39
C GLY A 80 0.56 -19.34 -5.24
N PRO A 81 -0.57 -20.06 -5.44
CA PRO A 81 -1.92 -19.50 -5.34
C PRO A 81 -2.23 -18.83 -3.99
N ALA A 82 -1.64 -19.34 -2.90
CA ALA A 82 -1.76 -18.74 -1.57
C ALA A 82 -1.12 -17.35 -1.52
N SER A 83 0.09 -17.18 -2.06
CA SER A 83 0.74 -15.87 -2.20
C SER A 83 -0.13 -14.90 -2.99
N VAL A 84 -0.71 -15.36 -4.11
CA VAL A 84 -1.60 -14.53 -4.95
C VAL A 84 -2.79 -14.03 -4.12
N THR A 85 -3.36 -14.89 -3.28
CA THR A 85 -4.47 -14.52 -2.40
C THR A 85 -4.04 -13.52 -1.32
N TRP A 86 -2.88 -13.76 -0.70
CA TRP A 86 -2.25 -12.84 0.27
C TRP A 86 -1.91 -11.47 -0.33
N TYR A 87 -1.82 -11.35 -1.65
CA TYR A 87 -1.66 -10.08 -2.35
C TYR A 87 -3.00 -9.48 -2.81
N ALA A 88 -3.82 -10.27 -3.50
CA ALA A 88 -5.03 -9.83 -4.18
C ALA A 88 -6.11 -9.39 -3.19
N VAL A 89 -6.32 -10.15 -2.10
CA VAL A 89 -7.37 -9.81 -1.12
C VAL A 89 -7.07 -8.46 -0.45
N PRO A 90 -5.86 -8.21 0.12
CA PRO A 90 -5.53 -6.90 0.66
C PRO A 90 -5.58 -5.76 -0.36
N SER A 91 -5.16 -6.02 -1.62
CA SER A 91 -5.28 -5.05 -2.72
C SER A 91 -6.74 -4.65 -2.98
N LEU A 92 -7.65 -5.62 -3.03
CA LEU A 92 -9.07 -5.38 -3.24
C LEU A 92 -9.70 -4.68 -2.04
N LEU A 93 -9.31 -5.01 -0.81
CA LEU A 93 -9.75 -4.30 0.39
C LEU A 93 -9.33 -2.84 0.37
N LEU A 94 -8.08 -2.55 -0.04
CA LEU A 94 -7.58 -1.19 -0.17
C LEU A 94 -8.38 -0.39 -1.23
N LEU A 95 -8.63 -0.99 -2.40
CA LEU A 95 -9.47 -0.39 -3.44
C LEU A 95 -10.91 -0.17 -2.96
N ALA A 96 -11.49 -1.12 -2.22
CA ALA A 96 -12.83 -1.02 -1.67
C ALA A 96 -12.93 0.08 -0.61
N GLY A 97 -11.93 0.24 0.25
CA GLY A 97 -11.87 1.32 1.23
C GLY A 97 -11.75 2.70 0.57
N LEU A 98 -11.04 2.79 -0.55
CA LEU A 98 -10.85 4.04 -1.30
C LEU A 98 -11.86 4.22 -2.45
N ARG A 99 -12.93 3.43 -2.50
CA ARG A 99 -13.93 3.46 -3.59
C ARG A 99 -14.66 4.80 -3.75
N ARG A 100 -14.69 5.62 -2.69
CA ARG A 100 -15.36 6.93 -2.69
C ARG A 100 -14.51 8.04 -3.31
N GLU A 101 -13.22 7.77 -3.56
CA GLU A 101 -12.35 8.70 -4.27
C GLU A 101 -12.78 8.87 -5.73
N ASN A 102 -12.24 9.90 -6.38
CA ASN A 102 -12.45 10.11 -7.81
C ASN A 102 -12.02 8.85 -8.61
N LYS A 103 -12.84 8.44 -9.59
CA LYS A 103 -12.57 7.30 -10.49
C LYS A 103 -11.16 7.31 -11.06
N ALA A 104 -10.61 8.48 -11.41
CA ALA A 104 -9.25 8.59 -11.91
C ALA A 104 -8.20 8.17 -10.88
N VAL A 105 -8.40 8.54 -9.61
CA VAL A 105 -7.51 8.18 -8.48
C VAL A 105 -7.60 6.68 -8.19
N THR A 106 -8.82 6.14 -8.14
CA THR A 106 -9.04 4.70 -7.92
C THR A 106 -8.47 3.87 -9.09
N ALA A 107 -8.61 4.34 -10.32
CA ALA A 107 -8.02 3.70 -11.50
C ALA A 107 -6.50 3.71 -11.47
N LEU A 108 -5.89 4.84 -11.07
CA LEU A 108 -4.43 4.95 -10.91
C LEU A 108 -3.91 3.98 -9.84
N LEU A 109 -4.61 3.91 -8.69
CA LEU A 109 -4.27 2.95 -7.63
C LEU A 109 -4.42 1.50 -8.10
N ALA A 110 -5.51 1.18 -8.79
CA ALA A 110 -5.73 -0.15 -9.36
C ALA A 110 -4.64 -0.52 -10.36
N ALA A 111 -4.25 0.41 -11.25
CA ALA A 111 -3.16 0.20 -12.20
C ALA A 111 -1.82 -0.03 -11.50
N ALA A 112 -1.52 0.72 -10.44
CA ALA A 112 -0.29 0.53 -9.67
C ALA A 112 -0.24 -0.85 -8.99
N LEU A 113 -1.33 -1.26 -8.34
CA LEU A 113 -1.44 -2.58 -7.71
C LEU A 113 -1.42 -3.72 -8.74
N LEU A 114 -2.08 -3.55 -9.89
CA LEU A 114 -2.01 -4.53 -10.97
C LEU A 114 -0.59 -4.68 -11.50
N THR A 115 0.13 -3.57 -11.70
CA THR A 115 1.52 -3.57 -12.15
C THR A 115 2.44 -4.31 -11.17
N VAL A 116 2.28 -4.09 -9.86
CA VAL A 116 3.02 -4.83 -8.83
C VAL A 116 2.72 -6.33 -8.92
N GLY A 117 1.45 -6.72 -9.01
CA GLY A 117 1.07 -8.14 -9.14
C GLY A 117 1.63 -8.78 -10.41
N MET A 118 1.52 -8.11 -11.56
CA MET A 118 2.05 -8.61 -12.83
C MET A 118 3.57 -8.78 -12.81
N THR A 119 4.29 -7.79 -12.29
CA THR A 119 5.76 -7.86 -12.21
C THR A 119 6.22 -8.95 -11.24
N MET A 120 5.45 -9.23 -10.19
CA MET A 120 5.76 -10.26 -9.19
C MET A 120 5.52 -11.69 -9.72
N TYR A 121 4.36 -11.94 -10.35
CA TYR A 121 3.94 -13.28 -10.72
C TYR A 121 4.27 -13.68 -12.17
N ASN A 122 4.73 -12.75 -13.01
CA ASN A 122 5.09 -13.02 -14.41
C ASN A 122 6.62 -13.08 -14.64
N GLY A 123 7.41 -13.30 -13.59
CA GLY A 123 8.86 -13.46 -13.70
C GLY A 123 9.62 -12.22 -14.20
N ALA A 124 9.09 -11.02 -13.98
CA ALA A 124 9.79 -9.79 -14.35
C ALA A 124 11.08 -9.63 -13.53
N ALA A 125 12.02 -8.86 -14.06
CA ALA A 125 13.26 -8.57 -13.35
C ALA A 125 12.98 -7.88 -12.00
N LEU A 126 13.72 -8.27 -10.95
CA LEU A 126 13.52 -7.77 -9.58
C LEU A 126 13.52 -6.23 -9.50
N TRP A 127 14.37 -5.55 -10.27
CA TRP A 127 14.44 -4.09 -10.27
C TRP A 127 13.16 -3.43 -10.81
N ILE A 128 12.50 -4.05 -11.79
CA ILE A 128 11.22 -3.58 -12.35
C ILE A 128 10.13 -3.73 -11.30
N HIS A 129 10.10 -4.88 -10.61
CA HIS A 129 9.15 -5.12 -9.54
C HIS A 129 9.33 -4.12 -8.38
N LEU A 130 10.56 -3.87 -7.95
CA LEU A 130 10.86 -2.88 -6.91
C LEU A 130 10.44 -1.46 -7.33
N ALA A 131 10.62 -1.09 -8.60
CA ALA A 131 10.14 0.19 -9.12
C ALA A 131 8.60 0.27 -9.09
N ALA A 132 7.90 -0.81 -9.45
CA ALA A 132 6.44 -0.89 -9.35
C ALA A 132 5.95 -0.75 -7.90
N VAL A 133 6.61 -1.44 -6.95
CA VAL A 133 6.30 -1.34 -5.52
C VAL A 133 6.51 0.09 -5.01
N PHE A 134 7.62 0.73 -5.42
CA PHE A 134 7.89 2.13 -5.06
C PHE A 134 6.79 3.06 -5.53
N ALA A 135 6.38 2.93 -6.80
CA ALA A 135 5.30 3.72 -7.37
C ALA A 135 3.97 3.47 -6.65
N ALA A 136 3.64 2.21 -6.36
CA ALA A 136 2.40 1.85 -5.65
C ALA A 136 2.36 2.43 -4.22
N VAL A 137 3.48 2.37 -3.48
CA VAL A 137 3.57 2.97 -2.13
C VAL A 137 3.48 4.49 -2.20
N ALA A 138 4.16 5.12 -3.16
CA ALA A 138 4.10 6.57 -3.34
C ALA A 138 2.67 7.05 -3.68
N VAL A 139 2.00 6.40 -4.62
CA VAL A 139 0.61 6.68 -5.01
C VAL A 139 -0.33 6.48 -3.81
N THR A 140 -0.24 5.34 -3.14
CA THR A 140 -1.09 5.04 -1.98
C THR A 140 -0.89 6.06 -0.87
N SER A 141 0.37 6.43 -0.58
CA SER A 141 0.70 7.45 0.43
C SER A 141 0.17 8.83 0.04
N ALA A 142 0.30 9.22 -1.23
CA ALA A 142 -0.22 10.49 -1.72
C ALA A 142 -1.75 10.55 -1.59
N ILE A 143 -2.46 9.47 -1.91
CA ILE A 143 -3.92 9.41 -1.74
C ILE A 143 -4.28 9.57 -0.26
N LEU A 144 -3.69 8.77 0.62
CA LEU A 144 -4.02 8.79 2.06
C LEU A 144 -3.65 10.11 2.74
N LEU A 145 -2.53 10.72 2.36
CA LEU A 145 -2.04 11.94 3.01
C LEU A 145 -2.63 13.21 2.42
N LEU A 146 -2.85 13.26 1.10
CA LEU A 146 -3.21 14.49 0.39
C LEU A 146 -4.66 14.51 -0.13
N LEU A 147 -5.34 13.35 -0.20
CA LEU A 147 -6.69 13.24 -0.76
C LEU A 147 -7.72 12.69 0.23
N THR A 148 -7.32 11.98 1.30
CA THR A 148 -8.29 11.47 2.27
C THR A 148 -8.41 12.36 3.52
N ARG A 149 -9.64 12.47 4.03
CA ARG A 149 -9.93 13.01 5.36
C ARG A 149 -10.45 11.90 6.28
N PRO A 150 -10.07 11.93 7.57
CA PRO A 150 -10.59 10.98 8.54
C PRO A 150 -12.12 11.13 8.65
N PRO A 151 -12.81 10.07 9.11
CA PRO A 151 -14.23 10.17 9.41
C PRO A 151 -14.49 11.32 10.39
N ARG A 152 -15.52 12.13 10.12
CA ARG A 152 -16.02 13.11 11.11
C ARG A 152 -16.38 12.32 12.37
N ARG A 153 -15.80 12.70 13.50
CA ARG A 153 -16.34 12.28 14.80
C ARG A 153 -17.79 12.77 14.84
N ALA A 154 -18.71 11.83 15.04
CA ALA A 154 -20.11 12.13 15.30
C ALA A 154 -20.22 12.92 16.61
#